data_AF-A0A2J0L439-F1
#
_entry.id   AF-A0A2J0L439-F1
#
_cell.length_a   1.000
_cell.length_b   1.000
_cell.length_c   1.000
_cell.angle_alpha   90.00
_cell.angle_beta   90.00
_cell.angle_gamma   90.00
#
_symmetry.space_group_name_H-M   'P 1'
#
loop_
_entity.id
_entity.type
_entity.pdbx_description
1 polymer ?
#
loop_
_entity_poly.entity_id
_entity_poly.type
_entity_poly.pdbx_seq_one_letter_code
_entity_poly.pdbx_strand_id
1 'polypeptide(L)'
;MMFQKDMEKNKIKKEMTFIEALEKYPYLSKIFGKYNFHCIFCPMAGQETIEEGAKVHGISVEKLVKELNREVEKYEKKNLS
;
A
#
# COMPACT_ATOMS: atom_id res chain seq x y z
N MET A 1 5.15 3.77 -27.82
CA MET A 1 6.31 3.52 -26.94
C MET A 1 5.90 3.92 -25.53
N MET A 2 5.55 2.94 -24.69
CA MET A 2 5.32 3.17 -23.26
C MET A 2 6.58 2.72 -22.53
N PHE A 3 7.27 3.71 -21.99
CA PHE A 3 8.59 3.61 -21.39
C PHE A 3 8.53 2.84 -20.07
N GLN A 4 9.38 1.82 -19.97
CA GLN A 4 10.07 1.27 -18.80
C GLN A 4 9.53 1.67 -17.41
N LYS A 5 9.01 0.70 -16.64
CA LYS A 5 8.95 0.82 -15.17
C LYS A 5 9.14 -0.53 -14.45
N ASP A 6 10.09 -1.34 -14.92
CA ASP A 6 10.68 -2.39 -14.08
C ASP A 6 11.73 -1.75 -13.15
N MET A 7 11.36 -1.40 -11.91
CA MET A 7 12.28 -1.51 -10.77
C MET A 7 11.56 -1.27 -9.44
N GLU A 8 11.94 -2.11 -8.48
CA GLU A 8 11.39 -2.33 -7.14
C GLU A 8 10.22 -3.33 -7.08
N LYS A 9 10.54 -4.59 -7.42
CA LYS A 9 9.64 -5.75 -7.27
C LYS A 9 9.06 -5.91 -5.85
N ASN A 10 9.65 -5.29 -4.81
CA ASN A 10 9.23 -5.49 -3.41
C ASN A 10 8.85 -4.20 -2.65
N LYS A 11 8.53 -3.09 -3.34
CA LYS A 11 8.09 -1.86 -2.67
C LYS A 11 6.66 -1.47 -3.00
N ILE A 12 6.00 -0.84 -2.04
CA ILE A 12 4.72 -0.17 -2.19
C ILE A 12 4.98 1.27 -2.66
N LYS A 13 4.31 1.68 -3.74
CA LYS A 13 4.36 3.05 -4.28
C LYS A 13 3.04 3.75 -3.99
N LYS A 14 3.07 5.07 -3.81
CA LYS A 14 1.87 5.89 -3.56
C LYS A 14 0.84 5.86 -4.70
N GLU A 15 1.31 5.60 -5.92
CA GLU A 15 0.53 5.47 -7.16
C GLU A 15 -0.23 4.13 -7.24
N MET A 16 0.12 3.14 -6.39
CA MET A 16 -0.58 1.86 -6.35
C MET A 16 -1.96 2.05 -5.72
N THR A 17 -2.94 1.32 -6.24
CA THR A 17 -4.23 1.19 -5.58
C THR A 17 -4.11 0.37 -4.30
N PHE A 18 -5.07 0.57 -3.41
CA PHE A 18 -5.18 -0.24 -2.20
C PHE A 18 -5.34 -1.73 -2.51
N ILE A 19 -6.12 -2.07 -3.55
CA ILE A 19 -6.28 -3.46 -3.99
C ILE A 19 -4.95 -4.03 -4.48
N GLU A 20 -4.21 -3.34 -5.37
CA GLU A 20 -2.91 -3.84 -5.86
C GLU A 20 -1.92 -4.10 -4.71
N ALA A 21 -1.88 -3.21 -3.72
CA ALA A 21 -1.04 -3.38 -2.54
C ALA A 21 -1.44 -4.60 -1.70
N LEU A 22 -2.75 -4.85 -1.56
CA LEU A 22 -3.30 -5.99 -0.82
C LEU A 22 -3.15 -7.32 -1.57
N GLU A 23 -3.30 -7.34 -2.89
CA GLU A 23 -3.06 -8.52 -3.72
C GLU A 23 -1.60 -8.99 -3.61
N LYS A 24 -0.67 -8.03 -3.55
CA LYS A 24 0.75 -8.31 -3.37
C LYS A 24 1.10 -8.69 -1.94
N TYR A 25 0.50 -8.00 -0.97
CA TYR A 25 0.82 -8.15 0.45
C TYR A 25 -0.46 -8.13 1.31
N PRO A 26 -1.17 -9.27 1.40
CA PRO A 26 -2.48 -9.33 2.06
C PRO A 26 -2.45 -8.98 3.55
N TYR A 27 -1.29 -9.10 4.21
CA TYR A 27 -1.11 -8.71 5.62
C TYR A 27 -1.14 -7.19 5.85
N LEU A 28 -0.95 -6.37 4.80
CA LEU A 28 -1.04 -4.91 4.91
C LEU A 28 -2.44 -4.41 5.26
N SER A 29 -3.47 -5.25 5.08
CA SER A 29 -4.84 -4.99 5.57
C SER A 29 -4.89 -4.56 7.03
N LYS A 30 -4.03 -5.14 7.88
CA LYS A 30 -3.93 -4.79 9.31
C LYS A 30 -3.36 -3.38 9.52
N ILE A 31 -2.48 -2.92 8.63
CA ILE A 31 -1.93 -1.56 8.68
C ILE A 31 -2.98 -0.55 8.22
N PHE A 32 -3.66 -0.83 7.11
CA PHE A 32 -4.74 0.02 6.61
C PHE A 32 -5.87 0.22 7.63
N GLY A 33 -6.25 -0.83 8.37
CA GLY A 33 -7.21 -0.70 9.48
C GLY A 33 -6.78 0.27 10.58
N LYS A 34 -5.48 0.40 10.88
CA LYS A 34 -4.96 1.38 11.86
C LYS A 34 -5.14 2.84 11.40
N TYR A 35 -5.18 3.05 10.09
CA TYR A 35 -5.32 4.36 9.46
C TYR A 35 -6.77 4.69 9.07
N ASN A 36 -7.76 4.01 9.67
CA ASN A 36 -9.19 4.18 9.40
C ASN A 36 -9.63 3.81 7.97
N PHE A 37 -8.82 3.08 7.20
CA PHE A 37 -9.23 2.53 5.91
C PHE A 37 -10.05 1.24 6.08
N HIS A 38 -11.05 1.23 6.98
CA HIS A 38 -11.91 0.06 7.17
C HIS A 38 -12.77 -0.25 5.94
N CYS A 39 -13.04 0.77 5.12
CA CYS A 39 -13.80 0.64 3.88
C CYS A 39 -12.96 0.24 2.67
N ILE A 40 -11.68 -0.15 2.83
CA ILE A 40 -10.76 -0.47 1.74
C ILE A 40 -11.23 -1.60 0.82
N PHE A 41 -12.12 -2.46 1.30
CA PHE A 41 -12.74 -3.54 0.52
C PHE A 41 -14.00 -3.10 -0.24
N CYS A 42 -14.46 -1.86 -0.04
CA CYS A 42 -15.52 -1.29 -0.85
C CYS A 42 -15.00 -1.14 -2.29
N PRO A 43 -15.74 -1.55 -3.33
CA PRO A 43 -15.25 -1.48 -4.70
C PRO A 43 -14.85 -0.07 -5.13
N MET A 44 -15.46 0.97 -4.57
CA MET A 44 -15.07 2.36 -4.84
C MET A 44 -13.75 2.74 -4.16
N ALA A 45 -13.58 2.39 -2.87
CA ALA A 45 -12.41 2.80 -2.10
C ALA A 45 -11.17 1.94 -2.41
N GLY A 46 -11.35 0.68 -2.79
CA GLY A 46 -10.25 -0.20 -3.15
C GLY A 46 -9.57 0.18 -4.48
N GLN A 47 -10.31 0.87 -5.36
CA GLN A 47 -9.80 1.41 -6.62
C GLN A 47 -9.08 2.76 -6.46
N GLU A 48 -9.18 3.40 -5.29
CA GLU A 48 -8.41 4.61 -5.01
C GLU A 48 -6.92 4.28 -4.87
N THR A 49 -6.08 5.21 -5.29
CA THR A 49 -4.64 5.13 -4.99
C THR A 49 -4.40 5.35 -3.51
N ILE A 50 -3.29 4.80 -2.99
CA ILE A 50 -2.86 5.03 -1.61
C ILE A 50 -2.70 6.54 -1.34
N GLU A 51 -2.24 7.30 -2.34
CA GLU A 51 -2.12 8.75 -2.24
C GLU A 51 -3.49 9.45 -2.07
N GLU A 52 -4.48 9.09 -2.89
CA GLU A 52 -5.82 9.68 -2.84
C GLU A 52 -6.52 9.37 -1.53
N GLY A 53 -6.56 8.08 -1.13
CA GLY A 53 -7.17 7.70 0.15
C GLY A 53 -6.48 8.39 1.33
N ALA A 54 -5.15 8.49 1.33
CA ALA A 54 -4.43 9.22 2.38
C ALA A 54 -4.82 10.71 2.41
N LYS A 55 -4.93 11.37 1.25
CA LYS A 55 -5.34 12.78 1.17
C LYS A 55 -6.76 13.00 1.68
N VAL A 56 -7.72 12.18 1.25
CA VAL A 56 -9.14 12.27 1.66
C VAL A 56 -9.29 12.11 3.18
N HIS A 57 -8.47 11.23 3.77
CA HIS A 57 -8.49 10.95 5.21
C HIS A 57 -7.50 11.79 6.03
N GLY A 58 -6.85 12.79 5.43
CA GLY A 58 -5.93 13.71 6.14
C GLY A 58 -4.64 13.05 6.64
N ILE A 59 -4.24 11.93 6.05
CA ILE A 59 -3.03 11.17 6.39
C ILE A 59 -1.88 11.63 5.50
N SER A 60 -0.70 11.78 6.10
CA SER A 60 0.51 12.03 5.32
C SER A 60 0.86 10.81 4.46
N VAL A 61 0.77 10.98 3.14
CA VAL A 61 1.09 9.96 2.13
C VAL A 61 2.49 9.39 2.36
N GLU A 62 3.46 10.25 2.65
CA GLU A 62 4.85 9.84 2.89
C GLU A 62 4.97 8.94 4.12
N LYS A 63 4.27 9.28 5.21
CA LYS A 63 4.26 8.45 6.43
C LYS A 63 3.63 7.09 6.16
N LEU A 64 2.48 7.06 5.46
CA LEU A 64 1.78 5.82 5.13
C LEU A 64 2.66 4.90 4.28
N VAL A 65 3.19 5.42 3.17
CA VAL A 65 4.04 4.64 2.24
C VAL A 65 5.30 4.15 2.93
N LYS A 66 5.92 4.97 3.78
CA LYS A 66 7.12 4.57 4.53
C LYS A 66 6.81 3.42 5.50
N GLU A 67 5.69 3.49 6.23
CA GLU A 67 5.29 2.43 7.14
C GLU A 67 4.91 1.14 6.39
N LEU A 68 4.18 1.23 5.27
CA LEU A 68 3.86 0.07 4.43
C LEU A 68 5.12 -0.62 3.93
N ASN A 69 6.07 0.12 3.36
CA ASN A 69 7.35 -0.44 2.90
C ASN A 69 8.16 -1.06 4.04
N ARG A 70 8.18 -0.42 5.21
CA ARG A 70 8.87 -0.96 6.38
C ARG A 70 8.29 -2.29 6.83
N GLU A 71 6.97 -2.43 6.83
CA GLU A 71 6.30 -3.70 7.16
C GLU A 71 6.57 -4.77 6.10
N VAL A 72 6.65 -4.38 4.81
CA VAL A 72 7.08 -5.27 3.73
C VAL A 72 8.48 -5.80 3.95
N GLU A 73 9.46 -4.93 4.21
CA GLU A 73 10.83 -5.35 4.48
C GLU A 73 10.93 -6.28 5.70
N LYS A 74 10.16 -6.03 6.76
CA LYS A 74 10.11 -6.91 7.95
C LYS A 74 9.52 -8.27 7.62
N TYR A 75 8.42 -8.30 6.84
CA TYR A 75 7.79 -9.53 6.42
C TYR A 75 8.73 -10.37 5.56
N GLU A 76 9.40 -9.76 4.58
CA GLU A 76 10.35 -10.46 3.72
C GLU A 76 11.53 -11.03 4.54
N LYS A 77 12.11 -10.26 5.46
CA LYS A 77 13.18 -10.75 6.35
C LYS A 77 12.73 -11.92 7.23
N LYS A 78 11.49 -11.90 7.73
CA LYS A 78 10.96 -12.95 8.60
C LYS A 78 10.66 -14.25 7.87
N ASN A 79 10.28 -14.19 6.59
CA ASN A 79 9.94 -15.38 5.79
C ASN A 79 11.11 -15.96 4.98
N LEU A 80 12.29 -15.33 5.04
CA LEU A 80 13.52 -15.79 4.39
C LEU A 80 14.50 -16.47 5.37
N SER A 81 14.02 -16.85 6.57
CA SER A 81 14.79 -17.54 7.62
C SER A 81 14.23 -18.94 7.88
#